data_AF-A0A971BH36-F1
#
_entry.id   AF-A0A971BH36-F1
#
_cell.length_a   1.000
_cell.length_b   1.000
_cell.length_c   1.000
_cell.angle_alpha   90.00
_cell.angle_beta   90.00
_cell.angle_gamma   90.00
#
_symmetry.space_group_name_H-M   'P 1'
#
loop_
_entity.id
_entity.type
_entity.pdbx_description
1 polymer ?
#
loop_
_entity_poly.entity_id
_entity_poly.type
_entity_poly.pdbx_seq_one_letter_code
_entity_poly.pdbx_strand_id
1 'polypeptide(L)'
;MAEGERTISDEDLDAAVAALGDPERFRAAEARVSRIAPQLGQVLDEVLAASGGLLDTVKAQQVRDAAGQDDPAERMAAISRLLAEETRLGMLVGVAVGWELARELEPTATGAAERGRND
;
A
#
# COMPACT_ATOMS: atom_id res chain seq x y z
N MET A 1 -4.77 -16.86 30.37
CA MET A 1 -4.95 -17.59 29.10
C MET A 1 -4.47 -16.66 28.00
N ALA A 2 -3.59 -17.13 27.12
CA ALA A 2 -2.96 -16.31 26.09
C ALA A 2 -4.03 -15.76 25.14
N GLU A 3 -4.15 -14.44 25.04
CA GLU A 3 -4.99 -13.78 24.05
C GLU A 3 -4.17 -13.82 22.75
N GLY A 4 -4.49 -14.82 21.93
CA GLY A 4 -3.75 -15.13 20.72
C GLY A 4 -3.73 -13.94 19.78
N GLU A 5 -2.58 -13.74 19.15
CA GLU A 5 -2.41 -13.06 17.88
C GLU A 5 -3.65 -13.38 17.02
N ARG A 6 -4.57 -12.41 16.86
CA ARG A 6 -5.81 -12.67 16.13
C ARG A 6 -5.41 -12.91 14.69
N THR A 7 -5.33 -14.19 14.31
CA THR A 7 -5.11 -14.58 12.92
C THR A 7 -6.34 -14.13 12.16
N ILE A 8 -6.20 -13.03 11.40
CA ILE A 8 -7.24 -12.55 10.49
C ILE A 8 -7.49 -13.68 9.49
N SER A 9 -8.71 -14.20 9.43
CA SER A 9 -9.08 -15.24 8.48
C SER A 9 -9.34 -14.64 7.10
N ASP A 10 -9.27 -15.47 6.04
CA ASP A 10 -9.63 -15.05 4.68
C ASP A 10 -11.08 -14.53 4.62
N GLU A 11 -12.00 -15.12 5.40
CA GLU A 11 -13.40 -14.67 5.50
C GLU A 11 -13.53 -13.28 6.13
N ASP A 12 -12.73 -12.98 7.17
CA ASP A 12 -12.69 -11.64 7.78
C ASP A 12 -12.13 -10.60 6.80
N LEU A 13 -11.14 -11.00 5.99
CA LEU A 13 -10.56 -10.16 4.96
C LEU A 13 -11.57 -9.85 3.86
N ASP A 14 -12.28 -10.87 3.35
CA ASP A 14 -13.33 -10.71 2.34
C ASP A 14 -14.48 -9.82 2.85
N ALA A 15 -14.89 -9.99 4.11
CA ALA A 15 -15.89 -9.14 4.74
C ALA A 15 -15.43 -7.68 4.86
N ALA A 16 -14.15 -7.47 5.20
CA ALA A 16 -13.56 -6.13 5.26
C ALA A 16 -13.47 -5.48 3.87
N VAL A 17 -13.12 -6.25 2.83
CA VAL A 17 -13.10 -5.77 1.43
C VAL A 17 -14.52 -5.43 0.97
N ALA A 18 -15.51 -6.28 1.25
CA ALA A 18 -16.91 -6.00 0.94
C ALA A 18 -17.41 -4.72 1.63
N ALA A 19 -16.97 -4.48 2.87
CA ALA A 19 -17.28 -3.26 3.61
C ALA A 19 -16.66 -1.98 3.01
N LEU A 20 -15.54 -2.08 2.28
CA LEU A 20 -14.96 -0.96 1.52
C LEU A 20 -15.77 -0.61 0.26
N GLY A 21 -16.65 -1.51 -0.20
CA GLY A 21 -17.58 -1.24 -1.29
C GLY A 21 -18.66 -0.20 -0.94
N ASP A 22 -18.82 0.16 0.35
CA ASP A 22 -19.65 1.28 0.79
C ASP A 22 -18.97 2.62 0.44
N PRO A 23 -19.55 3.45 -0.45
CA PRO A 23 -18.96 4.71 -0.88
C PRO A 23 -18.65 5.69 0.25
N GLU A 24 -19.43 5.70 1.34
CA GLU A 24 -19.19 6.62 2.45
C GLU A 24 -18.01 6.15 3.32
N ARG A 25 -17.91 4.84 3.56
CA ARG A 25 -16.75 4.24 4.25
C ARG A 25 -15.48 4.44 3.46
N PHE A 26 -15.54 4.27 2.14
CA PHE A 26 -14.40 4.49 1.26
C PHE A 26 -13.92 5.95 1.31
N ARG A 27 -14.81 6.93 1.18
CA ARG A 27 -14.45 8.36 1.31
C ARG A 27 -13.87 8.69 2.68
N ALA A 28 -14.42 8.12 3.75
CA ALA A 28 -13.90 8.33 5.09
C ALA A 28 -12.48 7.76 5.26
N ALA A 29 -12.19 6.61 4.64
CA ALA A 29 -10.85 6.04 4.60
C ALA A 29 -9.90 6.92 3.76
N GLU A 30 -10.32 7.35 2.57
CA GLU A 30 -9.59 8.26 1.70
C GLU A 30 -9.20 9.54 2.44
N ALA A 31 -10.15 10.21 3.10
CA ALA A 31 -9.89 11.44 3.86
C ALA A 31 -8.90 11.25 5.02
N ARG A 32 -8.83 10.06 5.63
CA ARG A 32 -7.81 9.75 6.64
C ARG A 32 -6.44 9.61 6.00
N VAL A 33 -6.35 8.84 4.92
CA VAL A 33 -5.10 8.60 4.18
C VAL A 33 -4.55 9.90 3.59
N SER A 34 -5.39 10.73 2.96
CA SER A 34 -4.95 12.01 2.37
C SER A 34 -4.27 12.93 3.38
N ARG A 35 -4.65 12.88 4.66
CA ARG A 35 -4.00 13.70 5.71
C ARG A 35 -2.56 13.25 6.01
N ILE A 36 -2.26 11.96 5.86
CA ILE A 36 -0.94 11.37 6.16
C ILE A 36 -0.13 11.08 4.90
N ALA A 37 -0.74 11.16 3.71
CA ALA A 37 -0.11 10.86 2.43
C ALA A 37 1.23 11.60 2.20
N PRO A 38 1.40 12.89 2.56
CA PRO A 38 2.69 13.56 2.40
C PRO A 38 3.81 12.93 3.25
N GLN A 39 3.50 12.50 4.47
CA GLN A 39 4.47 11.87 5.37
C GLN A 39 4.83 10.46 4.89
N LEU A 40 3.84 9.69 4.43
CA LEU A 40 4.08 8.39 3.80
C LEU A 40 4.94 8.53 2.54
N GLY A 41 4.70 9.55 1.72
CA GLY A 41 5.51 9.85 0.55
C GLY A 41 6.98 10.08 0.90
N GLN A 42 7.27 10.87 1.94
CA GLN A 42 8.65 11.11 2.39
C GLN A 42 9.36 9.82 2.81
N VAL A 43 8.69 8.94 3.56
CA VAL A 43 9.26 7.65 3.96
C VAL A 43 9.54 6.76 2.74
N LEU A 44 8.62 6.72 1.77
CA LEU A 44 8.81 5.95 0.55
C LEU A 44 9.97 6.51 -0.29
N ASP A 45 10.09 7.84 -0.40
CA ASP A 45 11.18 8.49 -1.11
C ASP A 45 12.54 8.18 -0.47
N GLU A 46 12.63 8.18 0.86
CA GLU A 46 13.84 7.80 1.60
C GLU A 46 14.23 6.34 1.36
N VAL A 47 13.26 5.43 1.38
CA VAL A 47 13.49 4.00 1.11
C VAL A 47 13.92 3.78 -0.34
N LEU A 48 13.30 4.47 -1.30
CA LEU A 48 13.66 4.40 -2.72
C LEU A 48 15.05 4.98 -2.96
N ALA A 49 15.39 6.11 -2.35
CA ALA A 49 16.73 6.68 -2.41
C ALA A 49 17.80 5.73 -1.83
N ALA A 50 17.47 5.02 -0.74
CA ALA A 50 18.35 4.02 -0.14
C ALA A 50 18.54 2.77 -1.03
N SER A 51 17.58 2.44 -1.89
CA SER A 51 17.68 1.33 -2.85
C SER A 51 18.60 1.60 -4.06
N GLY A 52 19.26 2.77 -4.10
CA GLY A 52 20.36 3.05 -5.01
C GLY A 52 19.97 3.27 -6.46
N GLY A 53 18.70 3.63 -6.74
CA GLY A 53 18.22 3.98 -8.07
C GLY A 53 18.12 2.81 -9.05
N LEU A 54 18.33 1.56 -8.62
CA LEU A 54 18.19 0.39 -9.49
C LEU A 54 16.76 0.29 -10.05
N LEU A 55 15.75 0.55 -9.22
CA LEU A 55 14.35 0.61 -9.64
C LEU A 55 14.12 1.70 -10.70
N ASP A 56 14.73 2.88 -10.52
CA ASP A 56 14.61 3.99 -11.47
C ASP A 56 15.26 3.66 -12.82
N THR A 57 16.40 2.98 -12.81
CA THR A 57 17.08 2.56 -14.06
C THR A 57 16.28 1.51 -14.83
N VAL A 58 15.68 0.54 -14.14
CA VAL A 58 14.81 -0.48 -14.75
C VAL A 58 13.57 0.18 -15.35
N LYS A 59 12.89 1.04 -14.57
CA LYS A 59 11.73 1.80 -15.06
C LYS A 59 12.06 2.67 -16.26
N ALA A 60 13.20 3.38 -16.22
CA ALA A 60 13.64 4.22 -17.33
C ALA A 60 13.95 3.40 -18.59
N GLN A 61 14.42 2.15 -18.47
CA GLN A 61 14.61 1.25 -19.60
C GLN A 61 13.27 0.79 -20.17
N GLN A 62 12.33 0.35 -19.33
CA GLN A 62 11.00 -0.08 -19.76
C GLN A 62 10.22 1.03 -20.49
N VAL A 63 10.32 2.27 -19.99
CA VAL A 63 9.72 3.43 -20.66
C VAL A 63 10.37 3.67 -22.02
N ARG A 64 11.70 3.59 -22.12
CA ARG A 64 12.42 3.74 -23.40
C ARG A 64 12.05 2.64 -24.39
N ASP A 65 11.95 1.40 -23.94
CA ASP A 65 11.56 0.26 -24.79
C ASP A 65 10.13 0.42 -25.30
N ALA A 66 9.20 0.84 -24.45
CA ALA A 66 7.82 1.10 -24.84
C ALA A 66 7.70 2.30 -25.80
N ALA A 67 8.44 3.38 -25.55
CA ALA A 67 8.41 4.58 -26.39
C ALA A 67 9.13 4.39 -27.74
N GLY A 68 10.12 3.51 -27.79
CA GLY A 68 10.93 3.21 -28.97
C GLY A 68 10.26 2.30 -29.99
N GLN A 69 9.02 1.87 -29.78
CA GLN A 69 8.27 1.09 -30.77
C GLN A 69 7.94 1.93 -32.00
N ASP A 70 8.27 1.40 -33.19
CA ASP A 70 8.10 2.11 -34.47
C ASP A 70 6.62 2.30 -34.82
N ASP A 71 5.83 1.22 -34.72
CA ASP A 71 4.40 1.28 -34.99
C ASP A 71 3.65 2.03 -33.87
N PRO A 72 2.86 3.08 -34.21
CA PRO A 72 2.04 3.77 -33.23
C PRO A 72 1.09 2.89 -32.43
N ALA A 73 0.51 1.83 -33.02
CA ALA A 73 -0.41 0.96 -32.29
C ALA A 73 0.33 0.07 -31.29
N GLU A 74 1.46 -0.53 -31.70
CA GLU A 74 2.34 -1.29 -30.80
C GLU A 74 2.90 -0.44 -29.66
N ARG A 75 3.29 0.81 -29.93
CA ARG A 75 3.71 1.77 -28.90
C ARG A 75 2.63 2.02 -27.85
N MET A 76 1.39 2.21 -28.29
CA MET A 76 0.27 2.43 -27.37
C MET A 76 -0.08 1.18 -26.57
N ALA A 77 0.00 0.00 -27.17
CA ALA A 77 -0.16 -1.26 -26.46
C ALA A 77 0.96 -1.49 -25.43
N ALA A 78 2.21 -1.15 -25.75
CA ALA A 78 3.34 -1.26 -24.83
C ALA A 78 3.20 -0.32 -23.63
N ILE A 79 2.88 0.95 -23.86
CA ILE A 79 2.66 1.93 -22.78
C ILE A 79 1.46 1.54 -21.91
N SER A 80 0.35 1.09 -22.52
CA SER A 80 -0.83 0.67 -21.76
C SER A 80 -0.54 -0.53 -20.85
N ARG A 81 0.25 -1.49 -21.32
CA ARG A 81 0.71 -2.62 -20.48
C ARG A 81 1.57 -2.15 -19.32
N LEU A 82 2.55 -1.28 -19.59
CA LEU A 82 3.43 -0.72 -18.55
C LEU A 82 2.61 0.00 -17.46
N LEU A 83 1.62 0.82 -17.85
CA LEU A 83 0.75 1.51 -16.89
C LEU A 83 -0.13 0.54 -16.08
N ALA A 84 -0.63 -0.53 -16.70
CA ALA A 84 -1.40 -1.56 -16.00
C ALA A 84 -0.54 -2.31 -14.97
N GLU A 85 0.71 -2.61 -15.31
CA GLU A 85 1.69 -3.23 -14.42
C GLU A 85 2.05 -2.32 -13.25
N GLU A 86 2.37 -1.06 -13.50
CA GLU A 86 2.65 -0.07 -12.43
C GLU A 86 1.43 0.14 -11.52
N THR A 87 0.21 0.16 -12.08
CA THR A 87 -1.02 0.25 -11.28
C THR A 87 -1.17 -0.98 -10.36
N ARG A 88 -0.92 -2.18 -10.88
CA ARG A 88 -0.96 -3.42 -10.08
C ARG A 88 0.08 -3.40 -8.97
N LEU A 89 1.32 -3.02 -9.27
CA LEU A 89 2.38 -2.91 -8.28
C LEU A 89 2.04 -1.85 -7.21
N GLY A 90 1.53 -0.69 -7.62
CA GLY A 90 1.07 0.36 -6.71
C GLY A 90 -0.02 -0.12 -5.76
N MET A 91 -1.01 -0.87 -6.26
CA MET A 91 -2.04 -1.48 -5.41
C MET A 91 -1.46 -2.50 -4.43
N LEU A 92 -0.56 -3.38 -4.88
CA LEU A 92 0.08 -4.37 -4.01
C LEU A 92 0.91 -3.73 -2.90
N VAL A 93 1.70 -2.70 -3.24
CA VAL A 93 2.46 -1.92 -2.25
C VAL A 93 1.51 -1.20 -1.29
N GLY A 94 0.45 -0.58 -1.81
CA GLY A 94 -0.55 0.11 -0.99
C GLY A 94 -1.24 -0.82 0.02
N VAL A 95 -1.63 -2.02 -0.41
CA VAL A 95 -2.22 -3.04 0.49
C VAL A 95 -1.20 -3.51 1.53
N ALA A 96 0.03 -3.82 1.12
CA ALA A 96 1.08 -4.27 2.04
C ALA A 96 1.40 -3.22 3.11
N VAL A 97 1.57 -1.96 2.71
CA VAL A 97 1.79 -0.84 3.65
C VAL A 97 0.57 -0.65 4.56
N GLY A 98 -0.65 -0.73 4.00
CA GLY A 98 -1.89 -0.63 4.78
C GLY A 98 -2.00 -1.72 5.85
N TRP A 99 -1.61 -2.95 5.53
CA TRP A 99 -1.57 -4.07 6.48
C TRP A 99 -0.52 -3.87 7.57
N GLU A 100 0.71 -3.51 7.22
CA GLU A 100 1.75 -3.31 8.24
C GLU A 100 1.43 -2.12 9.15
N LEU A 101 0.84 -1.03 8.61
CA LEU A 101 0.33 0.06 9.44
C LEU A 101 -0.80 -0.40 10.37
N ALA A 102 -1.73 -1.23 9.88
CA ALA A 102 -2.80 -1.75 10.72
C ALA A 102 -2.24 -2.59 11.89
N ARG A 103 -1.21 -3.41 11.63
CA ARG A 103 -0.50 -4.20 12.65
C ARG A 103 0.22 -3.33 13.67
N GLU A 104 0.93 -2.29 13.23
CA GLU A 104 1.62 -1.36 14.13
C GLU A 104 0.64 -0.55 15.01
N LEU A 105 -0.56 -0.29 14.49
CA LEU A 105 -1.64 0.40 15.20
C LEU A 105 -2.48 -0.53 16.09
N GLU A 106 -2.29 -1.85 16.03
CA GLU A 106 -2.94 -2.75 16.98
C GLU A 106 -2.47 -2.38 18.39
N PRO A 107 -3.40 -2.23 19.36
CA PRO A 107 -3.01 -1.90 20.73
C PRO A 107 -2.07 -2.98 21.24
N THR A 108 -0.79 -2.62 21.42
CA THR A 108 0.14 -3.47 22.14
C THR A 108 -0.47 -3.68 23.52
N ALA A 109 -0.79 -4.92 23.86
CA ALA A 109 -1.47 -5.32 25.09
C ALA A 109 -0.73 -4.88 26.39
N THR A 110 0.39 -4.20 26.27
CA THR A 110 1.25 -3.73 27.37
C THR A 110 0.74 -2.44 28.03
N GLY A 111 -0.12 -1.63 27.40
CA GLY A 111 -0.60 -0.36 27.99
C GLY A 111 -1.77 -0.47 28.98
N ALA A 112 -2.47 -1.60 29.03
CA ALA A 112 -3.65 -1.80 29.89
C ALA A 112 -3.27 -2.25 31.32
N ALA A 113 -2.11 -2.90 31.48
CA ALA A 113 -1.67 -3.45 32.76
C ALA A 113 -1.02 -2.42 33.73
N GLU A 114 -0.69 -1.22 33.25
CA GLU A 114 -0.11 -0.17 34.11
C GLU A 114 -1.16 0.80 34.67
N ARG A 115 -2.29 0.99 33.98
CA ARG A 115 -3.38 1.88 34.45
C ARG A 115 -4.28 1.26 35.53
N GLY A 116 -4.24 -0.05 35.73
CA GLY A 116 -5.00 -0.74 36.79
C GLY A 116 -4.24 -0.95 38.11
N ARG A 117 -3.03 -0.39 38.24
CA ARG A 117 -2.14 -0.60 39.41
C ARG A 117 -1.92 0.66 40.25
N ASN A 118 -2.57 1.77 39.88
CA ASN A 118 -2.43 3.07 40.54
C ASN A 118 -3.76 3.65 41.02
N ASP A 119 -4.79 2.80 41.17
CA ASP A 119 -6.05 3.10 41.89
C ASP A 119 -6.17 2.21 43.13
#